data_AF-A0A067NCH4-F1
#
_entry.id   AF-A0A067NCH4-F1
#
_cell.length_a   1.000
_cell.length_b   1.000
_cell.length_c   1.000
_cell.angle_alpha   90.00
_cell.angle_beta   90.00
_cell.angle_gamma   90.00
#
_symmetry.space_group_name_H-M   'P 1'
#
loop_
_entity.id
_entity.type
_entity.pdbx_description
1 polymer ?
#
loop_
_entity_poly.entity_id
_entity_poly.type
_entity_poly.pdbx_seq_one_letter_code
_entity_poly.pdbx_strand_id
1 'polypeptide(L)'
;SHWLFGHELLAFMHDASQMYSIWAQSLGRVYRIKAALFHPDIVIVTDHKAVHHILTHTDYGREPSFRQIIAHSVGRGIVWADGADHAYQKRLLSPAFT
;
A
#
# COMPACT_ATOMS: atom_id res chain seq x y z
N SER A 1 14.39 -5.30 -14.91
CA SER A 1 13.78 -6.13 -13.85
C SER A 1 14.71 -7.28 -13.49
N HIS A 2 14.79 -7.66 -12.22
CA HIS A 2 15.45 -8.88 -11.79
C HIS A 2 14.48 -10.07 -11.93
N TRP A 3 14.98 -11.27 -12.23
CA TRP A 3 14.12 -12.44 -12.50
C TRP A 3 13.38 -12.92 -11.24
N LEU A 4 14.01 -12.83 -10.06
CA LEU A 4 13.42 -13.26 -8.79
C LEU A 4 12.67 -12.15 -8.04
N PHE A 5 13.19 -10.91 -8.09
CA PHE A 5 12.71 -9.78 -7.29
C PHE A 5 11.94 -8.74 -8.11
N GLY A 6 11.72 -9.00 -9.41
CA GLY A 6 10.96 -8.13 -10.28
C GLY A 6 11.51 -6.70 -10.36
N HIS A 7 10.61 -5.74 -10.21
CA HIS A 7 10.90 -4.30 -10.14
C HIS A 7 10.92 -3.80 -8.68
N GLU A 8 10.35 -4.55 -7.74
CA GLU A 8 10.38 -4.20 -6.31
C GLU A 8 11.80 -4.04 -5.78
N LEU A 9 12.78 -4.81 -6.27
CA LEU A 9 14.18 -4.63 -5.91
C LEU A 9 14.68 -3.21 -6.19
N LEU A 10 14.32 -2.65 -7.35
CA LEU A 10 14.72 -1.29 -7.70
C LEU A 10 14.04 -0.27 -6.78
N ALA A 11 12.76 -0.48 -6.47
CA ALA A 11 12.04 0.37 -5.53
C ALA A 11 12.59 0.29 -4.09
N PHE A 12 13.13 -0.86 -3.69
CA PHE A 12 13.73 -1.08 -2.37
C PHE A 12 15.15 -0.50 -2.26
N MET A 13 15.94 -0.57 -3.33
CA MET A 13 17.34 -0.10 -3.33
C MET A 13 17.51 1.41 -3.44
N HIS A 14 16.48 2.12 -3.92
CA HIS A 14 16.50 3.57 -4.12
C HIS A 14 15.71 4.28 -3.02
N ASP A 15 15.85 5.60 -2.95
CA ASP A 15 15.12 6.41 -1.99
C ASP A 15 13.61 6.25 -2.13
N ALA A 16 12.92 6.40 -1.00
CA ALA A 16 11.47 6.30 -0.92
C ALA A 16 10.84 7.20 -2.00
N SER A 17 9.94 6.63 -2.81
CA SER A 17 9.23 7.29 -3.92
C SER A 17 10.05 7.68 -5.16
N GLN A 18 11.37 7.59 -5.14
CA GLN A 18 12.22 8.02 -6.26
C GLN A 18 11.93 7.22 -7.54
N MET A 19 11.95 5.88 -7.43
CA MET A 19 11.65 5.01 -8.57
C MET A 19 10.20 5.14 -9.04
N TYR A 20 9.25 5.30 -8.12
CA TYR A 20 7.86 5.51 -8.49
C TYR A 20 7.66 6.81 -9.27
N SER A 21 8.38 7.88 -8.90
CA SER A 21 8.34 9.15 -9.63
C SER A 21 8.94 9.04 -11.03
N ILE A 22 10.09 8.36 -11.17
CA ILE A 22 10.75 8.14 -12.46
C ILE A 22 9.88 7.29 -13.40
N TRP A 23 9.25 6.24 -12.88
CA TRP A 23 8.33 5.41 -13.66
C TRP A 23 7.05 6.16 -14.01
N ALA A 24 6.51 6.97 -13.10
CA ALA A 24 5.33 7.79 -13.38
C ALA A 24 5.59 8.82 -14.49
N GLN A 25 6.79 9.42 -14.52
CA GLN A 25 7.18 10.36 -15.58
C GLN A 25 7.33 9.68 -16.95
N SER A 26 7.80 8.44 -16.98
CA SER A 26 8.07 7.71 -18.23
C SER A 26 6.90 6.90 -18.77
N LEU A 27 6.09 6.30 -17.89
CA LEU A 27 4.98 5.41 -18.23
C LEU A 27 3.60 6.06 -18.07
N GLY A 28 3.54 7.21 -17.39
CA GLY A 28 2.30 7.93 -17.11
C GLY A 28 1.73 7.64 -15.72
N ARG A 29 0.47 8.04 -15.51
CA ARG A 29 -0.16 8.12 -14.17
C ARG A 29 -0.60 6.78 -13.58
N VAL A 30 -0.72 5.76 -14.42
CA VAL A 30 -1.11 4.40 -14.01
C VAL A 30 -0.22 3.43 -14.75
N TYR A 31 0.55 2.64 -14.00
CA TYR A 31 1.46 1.66 -14.58
C TYR A 31 1.58 0.45 -13.68
N ARG A 32 2.13 -0.64 -14.23
CA ARG A 32 2.26 -1.92 -13.56
C ARG A 32 3.73 -2.27 -13.38
N ILE A 33 4.07 -2.76 -12.20
CA ILE A 33 5.40 -3.27 -11.85
C ILE A 33 5.34 -4.76 -11.50
N LYS A 34 6.47 -5.46 -11.65
CA LYS A 34 6.59 -6.88 -11.25
C LYS A 34 6.95 -6.96 -9.77
N ALA A 35 6.15 -7.66 -8.97
CA ALA A 35 6.46 -7.97 -7.58
C ALA A 35 7.57 -9.02 -7.47
N ALA A 36 8.21 -9.10 -6.31
CA ALA A 36 9.19 -10.12 -5.97
C ALA A 36 8.51 -11.46 -5.63
N LEU A 37 9.30 -12.54 -5.61
CA LEU A 37 8.92 -13.85 -5.07
C LEU A 37 7.62 -14.43 -5.66
N PHE A 38 7.38 -14.19 -6.96
CA PHE A 38 6.18 -14.65 -7.68
C PHE A 38 4.85 -14.10 -7.15
N HIS A 39 4.88 -13.00 -6.38
CA HIS A 39 3.66 -12.27 -6.05
C HIS A 39 3.01 -11.68 -7.30
N PRO A 40 1.68 -11.43 -7.26
CA PRO A 40 0.98 -10.76 -8.35
C PRO A 40 1.60 -9.42 -8.71
N ASP A 41 1.47 -9.03 -9.97
CA ASP A 41 1.94 -7.72 -10.43
C ASP A 41 1.25 -6.59 -9.64
N ILE A 42 2.01 -5.55 -9.31
CA ILE A 42 1.52 -4.40 -8.52
C ILE A 42 1.16 -3.28 -9.48
N VAL A 43 -0.03 -2.73 -9.31
CA VAL A 43 -0.49 -1.54 -10.05
C VAL A 43 -0.19 -0.31 -9.20
N ILE A 44 0.55 0.63 -9.77
CA ILE A 44 0.85 1.92 -9.15
C ILE A 44 -0.03 2.98 -9.80
N VAL A 45 -0.70 3.75 -8.95
CA VAL A 45 -1.63 4.83 -9.33
C VAL A 45 -1.15 6.13 -8.70
N THR A 46 -0.87 7.12 -9.53
CA THR A 46 -0.41 8.46 -9.08
C THR A 46 -1.43 9.56 -9.35
N ASP A 47 -2.53 9.28 -10.06
CA ASP A 47 -3.60 10.24 -10.29
C ASP A 47 -4.44 10.47 -9.03
N HIS A 48 -4.61 11.74 -8.63
CA HIS A 48 -5.29 12.08 -7.38
C HIS A 48 -6.75 11.60 -7.35
N LYS A 49 -7.49 11.64 -8.47
CA LYS A 49 -8.89 11.19 -8.50
C LYS A 49 -8.97 9.67 -8.34
N ALA A 50 -8.07 8.94 -9.00
CA ALA A 50 -8.00 7.49 -8.89
C ALA A 50 -7.55 7.04 -7.50
N VAL A 51 -6.54 7.70 -6.91
CA VAL A 51 -6.10 7.43 -5.53
C VAL A 51 -7.23 7.70 -4.54
N HIS A 52 -7.95 8.82 -4.67
CA HIS A 52 -9.10 9.11 -3.82
C HIS A 52 -10.18 8.02 -3.94
N HIS A 53 -10.48 7.58 -5.16
CA HIS A 53 -11.44 6.49 -5.39
C HIS A 53 -11.01 5.20 -4.67
N ILE A 54 -9.74 4.79 -4.82
CA ILE A 54 -9.19 3.58 -4.20
C ILE A 54 -9.22 3.67 -2.67
N LEU A 55 -8.83 4.82 -2.09
CA LEU A 55 -8.75 4.99 -0.63
C LEU A 55 -10.11 5.16 0.05
N THR A 56 -11.15 5.53 -0.69
CA THR A 56 -12.50 5.73 -0.14
C THR A 56 -13.41 4.52 -0.31
N HIS A 57 -13.13 3.65 -1.28
CA HIS A 57 -13.94 2.45 -1.55
C HIS A 57 -13.43 1.27 -0.73
N THR A 58 -14.36 0.48 -0.17
CA THR A 58 -14.05 -0.71 0.63
C THR A 58 -13.66 -1.93 -0.20
N ASP A 59 -13.82 -1.87 -1.52
CA ASP A 59 -13.53 -2.97 -2.45
C ASP A 59 -12.02 -3.23 -2.59
N TYR A 60 -11.20 -2.23 -2.27
CA TYR A 60 -9.74 -2.31 -2.27
C TYR A 60 -9.22 -2.63 -0.86
N GLY A 61 -9.32 -3.90 -0.48
CA GLY A 61 -8.79 -4.38 0.80
C GLY A 61 -7.27 -4.36 0.87
N ARG A 62 -6.73 -4.25 2.09
CA ARG A 62 -5.29 -4.43 2.34
C ARG A 62 -4.88 -5.88 2.07
N GLU A 63 -3.65 -6.06 1.58
CA GLU A 63 -3.08 -7.38 1.34
C GLU A 63 -3.09 -8.25 2.63
N PRO A 64 -3.56 -9.51 2.58
CA PRO A 64 -3.65 -10.37 3.77
C PRO A 64 -2.31 -10.62 4.48
N SER A 65 -1.21 -10.70 3.72
CA SER A 65 0.14 -10.88 4.28
C SER A 65 0.55 -9.69 5.16
N PHE A 66 0.19 -8.48 4.74
CA PHE A 66 0.47 -7.26 5.50
C PHE A 66 -0.27 -7.24 6.84
N ARG A 67 -1.50 -7.77 6.90
CA ARG A 67 -2.24 -7.90 8.16
C ARG A 67 -1.55 -8.83 9.16
N GLN A 68 -0.96 -9.93 8.70
CA GLN A 68 -0.22 -10.84 9.57
C GLN A 68 1.04 -10.16 10.13
N ILE A 69 1.80 -9.47 9.27
CA ILE A 69 2.99 -8.73 9.68
C ILE A 69 2.63 -7.69 10.76
N ILE A 70 1.59 -6.88 10.55
CA ILE A 70 1.15 -5.89 11.54
C ILE A 70 0.72 -6.56 12.85
N ALA A 71 -0.04 -7.65 12.77
CA ALA A 71 -0.50 -8.36 13.96
C ALA A 71 0.66 -8.88 14.83
N HIS A 72 1.75 -9.32 14.21
CA HIS A 72 2.94 -9.79 14.91
C HIS A 72 3.84 -8.66 15.41
N SER A 73 3.87 -7.51 14.72
CA SER A 73 4.74 -6.38 15.11
C SER A 73 4.08 -5.44 16.13
N VAL A 74 2.88 -4.95 15.85
CA VAL A 74 2.18 -3.91 16.65
C VAL A 74 0.98 -4.48 17.40
N GLY A 75 0.54 -5.69 17.05
CA GLY A 75 -0.68 -6.29 17.58
C GLY A 75 -1.91 -5.90 16.77
N ARG A 76 -3.09 -6.32 17.26
CA ARG A 76 -4.39 -6.08 16.61
C ARG A 76 -4.98 -4.70 16.97
N GLY A 77 -4.20 -3.65 16.71
CA GLY A 77 -4.59 -2.25 16.95
C GLY A 77 -5.23 -1.57 15.73
N ILE A 78 -5.33 -0.24 15.76
CA ILE A 78 -5.97 0.56 14.70
C ILE A 78 -5.33 0.37 13.33
N VAL A 79 -4.03 0.11 13.26
CA VAL A 79 -3.32 -0.15 12.00
C VAL A 79 -3.67 -1.53 11.42
N TRP A 80 -4.06 -2.48 12.28
CA TRP A 80 -4.46 -3.83 11.88
C TRP A 80 -5.94 -3.89 11.47
N ALA A 81 -6.80 -3.19 12.21
CA ALA A 81 -8.24 -3.21 12.01
C ALA A 81 -8.64 -2.67 10.63
N ASP A 82 -9.75 -3.21 10.10
CA ASP A 82 -10.33 -2.80 8.82
C ASP A 82 -11.86 -2.60 8.97
N GLY A 83 -12.46 -1.83 8.06
CA GLY A 83 -13.91 -1.58 8.04
C GLY A 83 -14.48 -1.06 9.37
N ALA A 84 -15.49 -1.76 9.90
CA ALA A 84 -16.23 -1.33 11.09
C ALA A 84 -15.35 -1.31 12.36
N ASP A 85 -14.46 -2.29 12.51
CA ASP A 85 -13.54 -2.35 13.65
C ASP A 85 -12.55 -1.18 13.62
N HIS A 86 -12.06 -0.82 12.43
CA HIS A 86 -11.21 0.35 12.24
C HIS A 86 -11.94 1.65 12.62
N ALA A 87 -13.20 1.80 12.19
CA ALA A 87 -14.02 2.96 12.52
C ALA A 87 -14.28 3.08 14.04
N TYR A 88 -14.56 1.96 14.70
CA TYR A 88 -14.75 1.91 16.15
C TYR A 88 -13.47 2.29 16.90
N GLN A 89 -12.33 1.69 16.56
CA GLN A 89 -11.05 1.98 17.20
C GLN A 89 -10.60 3.42 16.96
N LYS A 90 -10.80 3.96 15.74
CA LYS A 90 -10.54 5.38 15.43
C LYS A 90 -11.39 6.32 16.28
N ARG A 91 -12.68 6.02 16.44
CA ARG A 91 -13.59 6.83 17.27
C ARG A 91 -13.15 6.84 18.73
N LEU A 92 -12.74 5.70 19.26
CA LEU A 92 -12.26 5.58 20.64
C LEU A 92 -10.98 6.39 20.90
N LEU A 93 -10.07 6.42 19.92
CA LEU A 93 -8.78 7.10 20.04
C LEU A 93 -8.84 8.61 19.72
N SER A 94 -9.82 9.06 18.93
CA SER A 94 -9.91 10.46 18.48
C SER A 94 -9.79 11.52 19.60
N PRO A 95 -10.39 11.34 20.80
CA PRO A 95 -10.27 12.31 21.89
C PRO A 95 -8.85 12.49 22.44
N ALA A 96 -7.96 11.51 22.28
CA ALA A 96 -6.58 11.59 22.76
C ALA A 96 -5.66 12.40 21.81
N PHE A 97 -6.17 12.77 20.64
CA PHE A 97 -5.44 13.52 19.61
C PHE A 97 -6.05 14.90 19.33
N THR A 98 -6.84 15.44 20.28
CA THR A 98 -7.37 16.81 20.29
C THR A 98 -6.53 17.67 21.22
#